data_AF-A0A8J9Y5S2-F1
#
_entry.id   AF-A0A8J9Y5S2-F1
#
_cell.length_a   1.000
_cell.length_b   1.000
_cell.length_c   1.000
_cell.angle_alpha   90.00
_cell.angle_beta   90.00
_cell.angle_gamma   90.00
#
_symmetry.space_group_name_H-M   'P 1'
#
loop_
_entity.id
_entity.type
_entity.pdbx_description
1 polymer ?
#
loop_
_entity_poly.entity_id
_entity_poly.type
_entity_poly.pdbx_seq_one_letter_code
_entity_poly.pdbx_strand_id
1 'polypeptide(L)'
;MGRLLLFIALMFIFHYVSGQHTHNHLCENSTKISRSCTTQILGEEYSDDDRCKVEYIAPNSSDCMNNFGPISSNSHIGGVSLKPYILPLVHRDDRSYYSVNYTVLNITFSNIKWKTLKFRFQKYDNKESHCRNIVISNDVTINDRSVLYYDCYWSLTDGNYNGQSHILDFEATDDVVVNRGRYYFNIPSAQMLSPTINEEDWKPFVYIAILTSSMKLNIMPPPQQLAHKISAFQIDIMRNCDKDSQCEEKVKSVYLKVENCTREVTYDHSLLIKAGSYYFVVKPIHEMCKNNLDGCQSVKSPKIVIIGSETGTINICIASVSALVVATLFAYYVVLRAVRRYWCKEYGQEVPPPTKVLVIYSPANRLHAECVSSFVTYLRSEYGFDVMYDDDISKTTHGDPYIWAGEALEFASHVIYVVGPAENSNLYNNIYDKPIIAHKDVDKLLLSLLKQTRVSRCPKEIMNVFFEYSNGPVPIETRHDKVFFLLKDWQKLIAHLSKNLLPKKQIMRTEKGRCFLDDLSRAKKVLNGRNDDVIVRCEKNIFEKKVLL
;
A
#
# COMPACT_ATOMS: atom_id res chain seq x y z
N MET A 1 -5.90 56.36 70.75
CA MET A 1 -6.10 56.88 69.38
C MET A 1 -4.81 56.97 68.56
N GLY A 2 -3.69 57.47 69.09
CA GLY A 2 -2.43 57.64 68.31
C GLY A 2 -1.83 56.36 67.68
N ARG A 3 -1.97 55.19 68.32
CA ARG A 3 -1.46 53.92 67.76
C ARG A 3 -2.28 53.38 66.57
N LEU A 4 -3.58 53.70 66.51
CA LEU A 4 -4.45 53.28 65.40
C LEU A 4 -4.21 54.13 64.14
N LEU A 5 -3.98 55.42 64.33
CA LEU A 5 -3.59 56.35 63.25
C LEU A 5 -2.21 56.00 62.67
N LEU A 6 -1.26 55.57 63.50
CA LEU A 6 0.06 55.12 63.04
C LEU A 6 -0.05 53.82 62.22
N PHE A 7 -0.92 52.89 62.62
CA PHE A 7 -1.15 51.63 61.90
C PHE A 7 -1.87 51.84 60.56
N ILE A 8 -2.84 52.76 60.50
CA ILE A 8 -3.52 53.14 59.25
C ILE A 8 -2.56 53.88 58.33
N ALA A 9 -1.74 54.80 58.84
CA ALA A 9 -0.71 55.48 58.06
C ALA A 9 0.35 54.50 57.53
N LEU A 10 0.78 53.52 58.34
CA LEU A 10 1.69 52.45 57.90
C LEU A 10 1.06 51.52 56.87
N MET A 11 -0.23 51.17 56.99
CA MET A 11 -0.98 50.42 55.96
C MET A 11 -1.09 51.21 54.65
N PHE A 12 -1.30 52.53 54.71
CA PHE A 12 -1.30 53.38 53.52
C PHE A 12 0.08 53.54 52.91
N ILE A 13 1.15 53.59 53.71
CA ILE A 13 2.54 53.65 53.21
C ILE A 13 2.97 52.29 52.64
N PHE A 14 2.58 51.16 53.25
CA PHE A 14 2.84 49.82 52.68
C PHE A 14 2.00 49.52 51.44
N HIS A 15 0.82 50.11 51.28
CA HIS A 15 0.08 50.07 50.00
C HIS A 15 0.58 51.05 48.94
N TYR A 16 1.30 52.11 49.32
CA TYR A 16 1.91 53.06 48.36
C TYR A 16 3.32 52.68 47.90
N VAL A 17 3.96 51.69 48.52
CA VAL A 17 5.29 51.18 48.09
C VAL A 17 5.17 50.03 47.09
N SER A 18 3.97 49.50 46.84
CA SER A 18 3.71 48.54 45.76
C SER A 18 3.05 49.23 44.56
N GLY A 19 3.87 49.75 43.64
CA GLY A 19 3.39 50.04 42.28
C GLY A 19 3.65 51.45 41.79
N GLN A 20 4.89 51.73 41.38
CA GLN A 20 5.09 52.72 40.31
C GLN A 20 6.43 52.66 39.56
N HIS A 21 7.35 51.73 39.83
CA HIS A 21 8.67 51.76 39.16
C HIS A 21 9.29 50.44 38.69
N THR A 22 8.59 49.31 38.69
CA THR A 22 9.20 48.00 38.35
C THR A 22 8.23 47.03 37.67
N HIS A 23 7.81 47.32 36.43
CA HIS A 23 7.04 46.38 35.59
C HIS A 23 7.84 45.85 34.38
N ASN A 24 9.16 46.03 34.35
CA ASN A 24 9.99 45.81 33.15
C ASN A 24 10.99 44.65 33.23
N HIS A 25 10.86 43.74 34.21
CA HIS A 25 11.99 42.88 34.55
C HIS A 25 12.38 41.84 33.48
N LEU A 26 11.50 41.39 32.60
CA LEU A 26 11.80 40.29 31.65
C LEU A 26 12.23 40.75 30.24
N CYS A 27 12.27 42.07 30.00
CA CYS A 27 12.32 42.64 28.64
C CYS A 27 13.67 43.21 28.22
N GLU A 28 14.66 43.20 29.10
CA GLU A 28 15.95 43.83 28.85
C GLU A 28 16.72 43.13 27.71
N ASN A 29 17.29 43.92 26.79
CA ASN A 29 18.05 43.43 25.64
C ASN A 29 19.54 43.30 25.98
N SER A 30 19.85 42.56 27.06
CA SER A 30 21.22 42.34 27.51
C SER A 30 21.54 40.85 27.55
N THR A 31 22.56 40.43 26.78
CA THR A 31 23.09 39.07 26.84
C THR A 31 23.74 38.74 28.19
N LYS A 32 24.02 39.73 29.03
CA LYS A 32 24.68 39.58 30.34
C LYS A 32 23.70 39.39 31.50
N ILE A 33 22.40 39.57 31.28
CA ILE A 33 21.39 39.60 32.34
C ILE A 33 20.28 38.60 32.00
N SER A 34 20.31 37.43 32.63
CA SER A 34 19.15 36.52 32.67
C SER A 34 18.20 36.97 33.78
N ARG A 35 16.90 36.88 33.54
CA ARG A 35 15.88 37.36 34.50
C ARG A 35 15.03 36.20 35.01
N SER A 36 14.76 36.20 36.31
CA SER A 36 14.02 35.13 36.97
C SER A 36 12.53 35.17 36.60
N CYS A 37 11.98 34.01 36.23
CA CYS A 37 10.54 33.77 36.07
C CYS A 37 9.99 32.81 37.13
N THR A 38 10.78 32.51 38.16
CA THR A 38 10.48 31.46 39.14
C THR A 38 9.16 31.70 39.86
N THR A 39 8.94 32.92 40.36
CA THR A 39 7.77 33.26 41.17
C THR A 39 6.45 33.19 40.39
N GLN A 40 6.47 33.48 39.08
CA GLN A 40 5.27 33.37 38.24
C GLN A 40 4.88 31.92 37.97
N ILE A 41 5.86 31.04 37.74
CA ILE A 41 5.59 29.64 37.39
C ILE A 41 5.38 28.77 38.63
N LEU A 42 6.17 28.98 39.69
CA LEU A 42 6.22 28.12 40.89
C LEU A 42 5.54 28.73 42.12
N GLY A 43 5.25 30.02 42.11
CA GLY A 43 4.64 30.74 43.23
C GLY A 43 5.65 31.46 44.13
N GLU A 44 5.12 32.32 45.01
CA GLU A 44 5.90 33.20 45.89
C GLU A 44 6.73 32.46 46.95
N GLU A 45 6.42 31.19 47.21
CA GLU A 45 7.16 30.34 48.16
C GLU A 45 8.56 29.95 47.66
N TYR A 46 8.81 30.06 46.35
CA TYR A 46 10.11 29.78 45.74
C TYR A 46 10.88 31.08 45.51
N SER A 47 11.84 31.36 46.40
CA SER A 47 12.72 32.54 46.34
C SER A 47 14.02 32.33 45.54
N ASP A 48 14.25 31.10 45.05
CA ASP A 48 15.41 30.78 44.21
C ASP A 48 15.23 31.36 42.79
N ASP A 49 15.95 32.44 42.50
CA ASP A 49 15.91 33.12 41.19
C ASP A 49 16.46 32.28 40.02
N ASP A 50 17.06 31.13 40.30
CA ASP A 50 17.72 30.29 39.30
C ASP A 50 16.84 29.18 38.70
N ARG A 51 15.65 28.94 39.26
CA ARG A 51 14.78 27.81 38.86
C ARG A 51 14.05 28.01 37.54
N CYS A 52 13.81 29.25 37.15
CA CYS A 52 13.25 29.62 35.86
C CYS A 52 13.93 30.89 35.38
N LYS A 53 14.48 30.87 34.16
CA LYS A 53 15.21 32.00 33.57
C LYS A 53 14.63 32.39 32.23
N VAL A 54 14.56 33.68 31.99
CA VAL A 54 14.33 34.28 30.68
C VAL A 54 15.66 34.80 30.16
N GLU A 55 16.09 34.27 29.03
CA GLU A 55 17.36 34.57 28.38
C GLU A 55 17.12 35.34 27.07
N TYR A 56 18.00 36.31 26.83
CA TYR A 56 18.00 37.09 25.61
C TYR A 56 18.69 36.33 24.47
N ILE A 57 18.03 36.26 23.31
CA ILE A 57 18.65 35.77 22.08
C ILE A 57 18.85 36.96 21.15
N ALA A 58 20.08 37.16 20.67
CA ALA A 58 20.39 38.25 19.75
C ALA A 58 19.59 38.13 18.43
N PRO A 59 18.96 39.21 17.93
CA PRO A 59 18.15 39.22 16.71
C PRO A 59 18.85 38.62 15.48
N ASN A 60 20.15 38.91 15.33
CA ASN A 60 20.96 38.49 14.19
C ASN A 60 21.63 37.11 14.39
N SER A 61 21.34 36.42 15.49
CA SER A 61 21.88 35.07 15.73
C SER A 61 21.18 34.04 14.85
N SER A 62 21.88 32.94 14.54
CA SER A 62 21.29 31.77 13.88
C SER A 62 20.08 31.22 14.64
N ASP A 63 20.12 31.32 15.98
CA ASP A 63 19.05 30.91 16.85
C ASP A 63 17.78 31.73 16.67
N CYS A 64 17.89 33.03 16.42
CA CYS A 64 16.71 33.86 16.19
C CYS A 64 16.23 33.80 14.74
N MET A 65 17.12 33.71 13.75
CA MET A 65 16.74 33.80 12.33
C MET A 65 16.25 32.46 11.74
N ASN A 66 16.99 31.36 11.98
CA ASN A 66 16.86 30.13 11.18
C ASN A 66 16.38 28.92 11.98
N ASN A 67 16.34 29.01 13.30
CA ASN A 67 16.21 27.84 14.18
C ASN A 67 14.77 27.56 14.65
N PHE A 68 13.76 28.13 14.01
CA PHE A 68 12.35 27.77 14.21
C PHE A 68 11.94 26.85 13.08
N GLY A 69 11.95 25.53 13.33
CA GLY A 69 11.63 24.52 12.32
C GLY A 69 10.16 24.54 11.84
N PRO A 70 9.73 23.59 11.00
CA PRO A 70 8.36 23.55 10.50
C PRO A 70 7.35 23.36 11.64
N ILE A 71 6.13 23.88 11.46
CA ILE A 71 5.03 23.75 12.42
C ILE A 71 4.81 22.25 12.72
N SER A 72 4.78 21.90 14.01
CA SER A 72 4.52 20.54 14.50
C SER A 72 3.27 20.54 15.38
N SER A 73 2.92 19.38 15.97
CA SER A 73 1.82 19.34 16.93
C SER A 73 2.10 20.33 18.07
N ASN A 74 1.08 21.09 18.49
CA ASN A 74 1.17 22.03 19.61
C ASN A 74 0.38 21.55 20.84
N SER A 75 -0.07 20.30 20.85
CA SER A 75 -0.92 19.72 21.90
C SER A 75 -0.25 19.66 23.28
N HIS A 76 1.09 19.67 23.33
CA HIS A 76 1.89 19.59 24.56
C HIS A 76 2.55 20.91 24.97
N ILE A 77 2.18 22.05 24.35
CA ILE A 77 2.76 23.37 24.74
C ILE A 77 2.00 24.00 25.92
N GLY A 78 0.73 23.63 26.11
CA GLY A 78 -0.19 24.37 26.96
C GLY A 78 -0.97 25.42 26.17
N GLY A 79 -1.61 26.35 26.87
CA GLY A 79 -2.34 27.46 26.28
C GLY A 79 -1.44 28.66 25.98
N VAL A 80 -1.53 29.21 24.77
CA VAL A 80 -0.91 30.48 24.40
C VAL A 80 -2.00 31.45 23.99
N SER A 81 -2.12 32.57 24.70
CA SER A 81 -3.11 33.63 24.41
C SER A 81 -2.44 34.99 24.30
N LEU A 82 -2.97 35.82 23.42
CA LEU A 82 -2.47 37.17 23.14
C LEU A 82 -3.51 38.18 23.63
N LYS A 83 -3.12 39.00 24.61
CA LYS A 83 -4.02 39.98 25.24
C LYS A 83 -3.41 41.37 25.19
N PRO A 84 -3.87 42.21 24.26
CA PRO A 84 -3.42 43.58 24.21
C PRO A 84 -4.09 44.42 25.30
N TYR A 85 -3.35 45.36 25.88
CA TYR A 85 -3.85 46.32 26.88
C TYR A 85 -3.24 47.71 26.66
N ILE A 86 -3.85 48.72 27.28
CA ILE A 86 -3.34 50.10 27.24
C ILE A 86 -2.44 50.33 28.45
N LEU A 87 -1.20 50.76 28.21
CA LEU A 87 -0.34 51.33 29.24
C LEU A 87 -0.33 52.87 29.11
N PRO A 88 -0.90 53.62 30.08
CA PRO A 88 -0.75 55.07 30.12
C PRO A 88 0.64 55.43 30.65
N LEU A 89 1.46 56.10 29.83
CA LEU A 89 2.75 56.64 30.24
C LEU A 89 2.67 58.17 30.38
N VAL A 90 2.90 58.65 31.59
CA VAL A 90 2.96 60.09 31.87
C VAL A 90 4.31 60.62 31.47
N HIS A 91 4.32 61.55 30.51
CA HIS A 91 5.51 62.30 30.12
C HIS A 91 5.54 63.59 30.93
N ARG A 92 6.71 63.84 31.53
CA ARG A 92 6.98 65.06 32.28
C ARG A 92 8.17 65.76 31.65
N ASP A 93 7.87 66.81 30.90
CA ASP A 93 8.86 67.81 30.50
C ASP A 93 8.71 69.06 31.38
N ASP A 94 9.75 69.88 31.47
CA ASP A 94 9.80 71.10 32.30
C ASP A 94 8.67 72.11 32.03
N ARG A 95 7.89 71.94 30.94
CA ARG A 95 6.82 72.86 30.51
C ARG A 95 5.46 72.21 30.30
N SER A 96 5.32 70.89 30.36
CA SER A 96 4.04 70.23 30.09
C SER A 96 3.90 68.87 30.78
N TYR A 97 2.67 68.58 31.18
CA TYR A 97 2.25 67.30 31.73
C TYR A 97 1.25 66.68 30.74
N TYR A 98 1.64 65.59 30.08
CA TYR A 98 0.74 64.87 29.18
C TYR A 98 0.89 63.35 29.33
N SER A 99 -0.22 62.63 29.19
CA SER A 99 -0.26 61.17 29.23
C SER A 99 -0.42 60.62 27.82
N VAL A 100 0.42 59.67 27.44
CA VAL A 100 0.32 58.96 26.17
C VAL A 100 -0.09 57.53 26.42
N ASN A 101 -1.13 57.07 25.71
CA ASN A 101 -1.63 55.70 25.82
C ASN A 101 -0.92 54.82 24.78
N TYR A 102 -0.17 53.83 25.25
CA TYR A 102 0.51 52.86 24.40
C TYR A 102 -0.21 51.53 24.39
N THR A 103 -0.33 50.91 23.21
CA THR A 103 -0.82 49.53 23.10
C THR A 103 0.31 48.57 23.42
N VAL A 104 0.05 47.60 24.30
CA VAL A 104 1.02 46.63 24.77
C VAL A 104 0.44 45.25 24.59
N LEU A 105 1.24 44.29 24.14
CA LEU A 105 0.80 42.92 23.94
C LEU A 105 1.30 42.04 25.08
N ASN A 106 0.40 41.50 25.88
CA ASN A 106 0.71 40.45 26.84
C ASN A 106 0.60 39.08 26.15
N ILE A 107 1.70 38.33 26.14
CA ILE A 107 1.75 36.93 25.75
C ILE A 107 1.62 36.10 27.02
N THR A 108 0.50 35.40 27.16
CA THR A 108 0.23 34.56 28.32
C THR A 108 0.40 33.10 27.95
N PHE A 109 1.30 32.42 28.66
CA PHE A 109 1.47 30.97 28.62
C PHE A 109 0.78 30.36 29.84
N SER A 110 -0.17 29.45 29.64
CA SER A 110 -0.92 28.78 30.69
C SER A 110 -0.86 27.27 30.55
N ASN A 111 -1.07 26.53 31.64
CA ASN A 111 -0.98 25.07 31.63
C ASN A 111 0.35 24.61 31.00
N ILE A 112 1.45 25.16 31.53
CA ILE A 112 2.81 25.00 31.00
C ILE A 112 3.23 23.54 31.16
N LYS A 113 3.63 22.91 30.04
CA LYS A 113 4.06 21.50 30.00
C LYS A 113 5.48 21.30 29.47
N TRP A 114 6.17 22.39 29.16
CA TRP A 114 7.52 22.40 28.61
C TRP A 114 8.54 22.84 29.66
N LYS A 115 9.80 22.45 29.45
CA LYS A 115 10.95 22.91 30.23
C LYS A 115 11.66 24.07 29.58
N THR A 116 11.73 24.04 28.25
CA THR A 116 12.31 25.11 27.46
C THR A 116 11.29 25.63 26.47
N LEU A 117 11.11 26.95 26.42
CA LEU A 117 10.31 27.64 25.42
C LEU A 117 11.11 28.75 24.77
N LYS A 118 11.36 28.59 23.49
CA LYS A 118 11.93 29.62 22.65
C LYS A 118 10.82 30.29 21.87
N PHE A 119 10.78 31.61 21.84
CA PHE A 119 9.83 32.33 20.99
C PHE A 119 10.49 33.51 20.29
N ARG A 120 9.92 33.86 19.15
CA ARG A 120 10.31 34.97 18.30
C ARG A 120 9.09 35.79 17.95
N PHE A 121 9.13 37.05 18.32
CA PHE A 121 8.22 38.06 17.84
C PHE A 121 8.87 38.81 16.69
N GLN A 122 8.22 38.88 15.54
CA GLN A 122 8.77 39.53 14.36
C GLN A 122 7.71 40.32 13.61
N LYS A 123 8.12 41.42 12.99
CA LYS A 123 7.30 42.13 12.01
C LYS A 123 7.21 41.31 10.73
N TYR A 124 6.05 41.31 10.07
CA TYR A 124 5.80 40.47 8.88
C TYR A 124 6.81 40.68 7.73
N ASP A 125 7.38 41.89 7.59
CA ASP A 125 8.39 42.22 6.57
C ASP A 125 9.84 41.88 6.98
N ASN A 126 10.03 41.12 8.07
CA ASN A 126 11.26 40.44 8.49
C ASN A 126 12.48 41.33 8.79
N LYS A 127 12.28 42.64 9.04
CA LYS A 127 13.37 43.59 9.31
C LYS A 127 13.85 43.61 10.77
N GLU A 128 12.98 43.22 11.70
CA GLU A 128 13.23 43.26 13.15
C GLU A 128 12.61 42.03 13.81
N SER A 129 13.40 41.34 14.63
CA SER A 129 12.98 40.15 15.37
C SER A 129 13.43 40.23 16.82
N HIS A 130 12.55 39.85 17.73
CA HIS A 130 12.81 39.79 19.15
C HIS A 130 12.68 38.34 19.60
N CYS A 131 13.79 37.77 20.04
CA CYS A 131 13.84 36.38 20.43
C CYS A 131 14.17 36.23 21.92
N ARG A 132 13.48 35.29 22.56
CA ARG A 132 13.70 34.91 23.96
C ARG A 132 13.72 33.41 24.10
N ASN A 133 14.49 32.96 25.07
CA ASN A 133 14.48 31.59 25.56
C ASN A 133 14.02 31.60 27.01
N ILE A 134 13.09 30.72 27.35
CA ILE A 134 12.64 30.53 28.73
C ILE A 134 13.06 29.12 29.12
N VAL A 135 13.84 29.00 30.19
CA VAL A 135 14.39 27.73 30.67
C VAL A 135 13.96 27.50 32.10
N ILE A 136 13.26 26.40 32.34
CA ILE A 136 12.82 25.92 33.65
C ILE A 136 13.72 24.75 34.04
N SER A 137 14.25 24.78 35.26
CA SER A 137 15.13 23.74 35.77
C SER A 137 14.45 22.37 35.78
N ASN A 138 15.23 21.32 35.50
CA ASN A 138 14.73 19.95 35.39
C ASN A 138 14.29 19.36 36.73
N ASP A 139 14.80 19.89 37.85
CA ASP A 139 14.45 19.43 39.19
C ASP A 139 13.13 20.03 39.74
N VAL A 140 12.44 20.82 38.94
CA VAL A 140 11.17 21.46 39.32
C VAL A 140 9.98 20.73 38.70
N THR A 141 8.93 20.48 39.47
CA THR A 141 7.64 20.00 38.93
C THR A 141 6.73 21.18 38.61
N ILE A 142 6.31 21.30 37.34
CA ILE A 142 5.42 22.37 36.89
C ILE A 142 3.97 21.97 37.16
N ASN A 143 3.16 22.89 37.67
CA ASN A 143 1.75 22.66 37.95
C ASN A 143 0.91 23.03 36.72
N ASP A 144 -0.18 22.30 36.45
CA ASP A 144 -1.15 22.64 35.40
C ASP A 144 -1.78 24.04 35.57
N ARG A 145 -1.67 24.64 36.77
CA ARG A 145 -2.09 26.01 37.08
C ARG A 145 -1.00 27.07 36.85
N SER A 146 0.21 26.68 36.49
CA SER A 146 1.30 27.63 36.24
C SER A 146 0.97 28.52 35.05
N VAL A 147 1.18 29.83 35.24
CA VAL A 147 0.95 30.86 34.24
C VAL A 147 2.15 31.78 34.17
N LEU A 148 2.64 32.05 32.96
CA LEU A 148 3.69 33.02 32.72
C LEU A 148 3.11 34.16 31.88
N TYR A 149 3.27 35.38 32.38
CA TYR A 149 2.92 36.59 31.66
C TYR A 149 4.20 37.22 31.10
N TYR A 150 4.16 37.49 29.80
CA TYR A 150 5.26 38.15 29.13
C TYR A 150 4.75 39.38 28.39
N ASP A 151 5.04 40.55 28.93
CA ASP A 151 4.60 41.84 28.42
C ASP A 151 5.79 42.77 28.17
N CYS A 152 6.37 42.66 26.97
CA CYS A 152 7.43 43.58 26.54
C CYS A 152 6.90 44.69 25.66
N TYR A 153 7.18 45.93 26.08
CA TYR A 153 6.71 47.16 25.48
C TYR A 153 7.46 47.56 24.21
N TRP A 154 7.49 46.70 23.19
CA TRP A 154 8.14 47.03 21.91
C TRP A 154 7.53 48.25 21.22
N SER A 155 6.25 48.54 21.50
CA SER A 155 5.57 49.73 20.98
C SER A 155 6.06 51.07 21.55
N LEU A 156 6.79 51.06 22.67
CA LEU A 156 7.37 52.25 23.28
C LEU A 156 8.72 52.63 22.65
N THR A 157 9.50 51.64 22.19
CA THR A 157 10.91 51.86 21.81
C THR A 157 11.11 52.14 20.32
N ASP A 158 10.24 51.64 19.45
CA ASP A 158 10.59 51.44 18.04
C ASP A 158 9.54 51.95 17.02
N GLY A 159 8.57 52.78 17.44
CA GLY A 159 7.71 53.59 16.54
C GLY A 159 6.20 53.26 16.51
N ASN A 160 5.48 53.71 15.47
CA ASN A 160 4.03 53.56 15.34
C ASN A 160 3.64 52.18 14.77
N TYR A 161 3.41 51.21 15.66
CA TYR A 161 3.04 49.84 15.31
C TYR A 161 1.55 49.61 15.01
N ASN A 162 0.72 50.63 15.10
CA ASN A 162 -0.73 50.48 14.94
C ASN A 162 -1.08 49.89 13.56
N GLY A 163 -1.80 48.77 13.57
CA GLY A 163 -2.24 48.08 12.36
C GLY A 163 -1.15 47.30 11.61
N GLN A 164 0.07 47.22 12.13
CA GLN A 164 1.15 46.45 11.50
C GLN A 164 1.02 44.95 11.78
N SER A 165 1.21 44.15 10.74
CA SER A 165 1.23 42.69 10.81
C SER A 165 2.46 42.16 11.52
N HIS A 166 2.25 41.25 12.47
CA HIS A 166 3.28 40.58 13.25
C HIS A 166 3.06 39.08 13.29
N ILE A 167 4.16 38.37 13.56
CA ILE A 167 4.21 36.92 13.70
C ILE A 167 4.84 36.61 15.06
N LEU A 168 4.22 35.69 15.80
CA LEU A 168 4.80 35.07 16.97
C LEU A 168 5.08 33.60 16.66
N ASP A 169 6.35 33.27 16.49
CA ASP A 169 6.83 31.89 16.40
C ASP A 169 7.22 31.39 17.78
N PHE A 170 6.97 30.12 18.07
CA PHE A 170 7.45 29.51 19.30
C PHE A 170 7.75 28.02 19.11
N GLU A 171 8.75 27.55 19.84
CA GLU A 171 9.21 26.18 19.95
C GLU A 171 9.32 25.83 21.42
N ALA A 172 8.59 24.81 21.86
CA ALA A 172 8.59 24.34 23.24
C ALA A 172 9.05 22.89 23.30
N THR A 173 9.89 22.57 24.28
CA THR A 173 10.41 21.22 24.49
C THR A 173 10.45 20.84 25.97
N ASP A 174 10.21 19.55 26.22
CA ASP A 174 10.30 18.87 27.51
C ASP A 174 11.44 17.84 27.51
N ASP A 175 12.51 18.11 26.75
CA ASP A 175 13.66 17.25 26.46
C ASP A 175 13.37 16.03 25.54
N VAL A 176 12.10 15.62 25.38
CA VAL A 176 11.71 14.44 24.60
C VAL A 176 10.97 14.83 23.31
N VAL A 177 10.06 15.80 23.40
CA VAL A 177 9.18 16.21 22.31
C VAL A 177 9.43 17.68 21.97
N VAL A 178 9.46 17.99 20.68
CA VAL A 178 9.55 19.38 20.18
C VAL A 178 8.22 19.77 19.54
N ASN A 179 7.56 20.73 20.18
CA ASN A 179 6.28 21.27 19.74
C ASN A 179 6.47 22.69 19.21
N ARG A 180 5.86 23.02 18.08
CA ARG A 180 6.04 24.33 17.44
C ARG A 180 4.70 24.96 17.08
N GLY A 181 4.61 26.28 17.23
CA GLY A 181 3.42 27.04 16.87
C GLY A 181 3.76 28.39 16.23
N ARG A 182 2.82 28.90 15.44
CA ARG A 182 2.95 30.19 14.77
C ARG A 182 1.64 30.96 14.78
N TYR A 183 1.67 32.18 15.32
CA TYR A 183 0.50 33.04 15.42
C TYR A 183 0.69 34.29 14.56
N TYR A 184 -0.37 34.74 13.88
CA TYR A 184 -0.40 35.95 13.06
C TYR A 184 -1.41 36.95 13.60
N PHE A 185 -1.05 38.22 13.75
CA PHE A 185 -1.94 39.26 14.25
C PHE A 185 -1.52 40.66 13.80
N ASN A 186 -2.45 41.61 13.91
CA ASN A 186 -2.18 43.04 13.75
C ASN A 186 -2.21 43.70 15.13
N ILE A 187 -1.23 44.55 15.47
CA ILE A 187 -1.28 45.28 16.74
C ILE A 187 -2.47 46.25 16.72
N PRO A 188 -3.40 46.17 17.68
CA PRO A 188 -4.58 47.03 17.69
C PRO A 188 -4.19 48.46 18.07
N SER A 189 -4.98 49.43 17.61
CA SER A 189 -4.80 50.80 18.08
C SER A 189 -5.25 50.94 19.53
N ALA A 190 -4.69 51.90 20.26
CA ALA A 190 -5.12 52.20 21.62
C ALA A 190 -6.63 52.54 21.69
N GLN A 191 -7.20 53.11 20.62
CA GLN A 191 -8.63 53.39 20.52
C GLN A 191 -9.47 52.10 20.58
N MET A 192 -9.06 51.02 19.89
CA MET A 192 -9.76 49.73 19.89
C MET A 192 -9.87 49.10 21.29
N LEU A 193 -8.96 49.47 22.20
CA LEU A 193 -8.88 48.99 23.57
C LEU A 193 -9.46 49.99 24.58
N SER A 194 -9.89 51.16 24.13
CA SER A 194 -10.34 52.22 25.02
C SER A 194 -11.61 51.82 25.78
N PRO A 195 -11.71 52.08 27.09
CA PRO A 195 -12.95 51.87 27.84
C PRO A 195 -14.08 52.83 27.42
N THR A 196 -13.78 53.85 26.61
CA THR A 196 -14.75 54.86 26.16
C THR A 196 -15.18 54.67 24.70
N ILE A 197 -14.79 53.56 24.05
CA ILE A 197 -15.17 53.30 22.66
C ILE A 197 -16.65 52.92 22.54
N ASN A 198 -17.31 53.46 21.51
CA ASN A 198 -18.70 53.17 21.19
C ASN A 198 -18.82 51.88 20.36
N GLU A 199 -20.00 51.28 20.37
CA GLU A 199 -20.30 50.06 19.61
C GLU A 199 -20.02 50.20 18.11
N GLU A 200 -20.31 51.36 17.50
CA GLU A 200 -20.18 51.59 16.05
C GLU A 200 -18.72 51.63 15.58
N ASP A 201 -17.82 52.12 16.44
CA ASP A 201 -16.40 52.30 16.13
C ASP A 201 -15.53 51.12 16.59
N TRP A 202 -16.08 50.25 17.44
CA TRP A 202 -15.31 49.18 18.04
C TRP A 202 -14.95 48.09 17.03
N LYS A 203 -13.67 47.71 17.04
CA LYS A 203 -13.11 46.61 16.26
C LYS A 203 -12.50 45.59 17.21
N PRO A 204 -12.80 44.28 17.05
CA PRO A 204 -12.16 43.27 17.88
C PRO A 204 -10.67 43.15 17.56
N PHE A 205 -9.86 42.85 18.57
CA PHE A 205 -8.52 42.31 18.33
C PHE A 205 -8.65 40.85 17.89
N VAL A 206 -7.95 40.49 16.82
CA VAL A 206 -7.98 39.14 16.26
C VAL A 206 -6.57 38.62 16.02
N TYR A 207 -6.36 37.35 16.30
CA TYR A 207 -5.11 36.65 16.02
C TYR A 207 -5.39 35.23 15.52
N ILE A 208 -4.51 34.73 14.65
CA ILE A 208 -4.69 33.45 13.96
C ILE A 208 -3.58 32.51 14.39
N ALA A 209 -3.96 31.41 15.01
CA ALA A 209 -3.05 30.30 15.30
C ALA A 209 -3.02 29.34 14.12
N ILE A 210 -1.83 29.07 13.57
CA ILE A 210 -1.65 28.05 12.52
C ILE A 210 -1.38 26.71 13.19
N LEU A 211 -2.25 25.75 12.92
CA LEU A 211 -2.13 24.35 13.32
C LEU A 211 -1.72 23.51 12.11
N THR A 212 -1.32 22.27 12.31
CA THR A 212 -0.86 21.38 11.23
C THR A 212 -1.94 21.11 10.18
N SER A 213 -3.23 21.14 10.55
CA SER A 213 -4.37 20.82 9.67
C SER A 213 -5.45 21.90 9.59
N SER A 214 -5.33 22.99 10.36
CA SER A 214 -6.31 24.08 10.42
C SER A 214 -5.69 25.42 10.81
N MET A 215 -6.38 26.51 10.47
CA MET A 215 -6.15 27.83 11.05
C MET A 215 -7.24 28.10 12.09
N LYS A 216 -6.85 28.48 13.29
CA LYS A 216 -7.77 28.86 14.36
C LYS A 216 -7.73 30.36 14.54
N LEU A 217 -8.82 31.03 14.18
CA LEU A 217 -9.04 32.45 14.43
C LEU A 217 -9.52 32.62 15.88
N ASN A 218 -8.85 33.49 16.63
CA ASN A 218 -9.24 33.88 17.98
C ASN A 218 -9.66 35.35 17.96
N ILE A 219 -10.82 35.63 18.54
CA ILE A 219 -11.44 36.95 18.60
C ILE A 219 -11.52 37.35 20.07
N MET A 220 -10.90 38.46 20.42
CA MET A 220 -10.93 38.99 21.78
C MET A 220 -12.35 39.44 22.15
N PRO A 221 -12.82 39.16 23.38
CA PRO A 221 -14.11 39.64 23.84
C PRO A 221 -14.20 41.17 23.81
N PRO A 222 -15.41 41.73 23.65
CA PRO A 222 -15.60 43.16 23.77
C PRO A 222 -15.28 43.69 25.17
N PRO A 223 -14.91 44.98 25.28
CA PRO A 223 -14.88 45.66 26.57
C PRO A 223 -16.19 45.50 27.33
N GLN A 224 -16.13 45.48 28.67
CA GLN A 224 -17.28 45.20 29.53
C GLN A 224 -18.49 46.10 29.24
N GLN A 225 -18.26 47.38 28.92
CA GLN A 225 -19.34 48.32 28.59
C GLN A 225 -20.06 48.02 27.26
N LEU A 226 -19.43 47.27 26.35
CA LEU A 226 -20.01 46.83 25.08
C LEU A 226 -20.48 45.37 25.08
N ALA A 227 -20.16 44.61 26.14
CA ALA A 227 -20.45 43.19 26.24
C ALA A 227 -21.93 42.85 26.03
N HIS A 228 -22.86 43.67 26.50
CA HIS A 228 -24.31 43.45 26.33
C HIS A 228 -24.86 43.93 24.98
N LYS A 229 -24.07 44.69 24.21
CA LYS A 229 -24.51 45.29 22.94
C LYS A 229 -24.14 44.43 21.73
N ILE A 230 -23.07 43.65 21.81
CA ILE A 230 -22.59 42.81 20.71
C ILE A 230 -23.18 41.41 20.81
N SER A 231 -23.96 41.04 19.81
CA SER A 231 -24.74 39.79 19.78
C SER A 231 -24.04 38.64 19.06
N ALA A 232 -23.23 38.96 18.06
CA ALA A 232 -22.59 37.98 17.18
C ALA A 232 -21.37 38.58 16.46
N PHE A 233 -20.57 37.73 15.83
CA PHE A 233 -19.51 38.10 14.89
C PHE A 233 -19.81 37.50 13.53
N GLN A 234 -19.74 38.31 12.47
CA GLN A 234 -19.65 37.85 11.10
C GLN A 234 -18.17 37.70 10.74
N ILE A 235 -17.80 36.52 10.26
CA ILE A 235 -16.45 36.17 9.83
C ILE A 235 -16.51 35.86 8.34
N ASP A 236 -15.85 36.68 7.55
CA ASP A 236 -15.70 36.49 6.12
C ASP A 236 -14.27 36.05 5.81
N ILE A 237 -14.13 34.90 5.16
CA ILE A 237 -12.85 34.35 4.73
C ILE A 237 -12.62 34.81 3.31
N MET A 238 -11.56 35.57 3.12
CA MET A 238 -11.21 36.18 1.84
C MET A 238 -9.94 35.56 1.30
N ARG A 239 -9.89 35.37 -0.01
CA ARG A 239 -8.72 34.90 -0.76
C ARG A 239 -8.27 35.97 -1.73
N ASN A 240 -6.98 36.24 -1.76
CA ASN A 240 -6.35 37.09 -2.77
C ASN A 240 -5.91 36.24 -3.97
N CYS A 241 -6.20 36.67 -5.18
CA CYS A 241 -5.79 35.98 -6.40
C CYS A 241 -4.34 36.31 -6.80
N ASP A 242 -3.61 35.35 -7.37
CA ASP A 242 -2.16 35.41 -7.66
C ASP A 242 -1.77 36.24 -8.90
N LYS A 243 -2.68 37.03 -9.49
CA LYS A 243 -2.36 37.88 -10.66
C LYS A 243 -2.71 39.32 -10.34
N ASP A 244 -1.98 40.27 -10.93
CA ASP A 244 -2.01 41.73 -10.78
C ASP A 244 -3.38 42.45 -10.82
N SER A 245 -4.50 41.73 -10.81
CA SER A 245 -5.83 42.26 -10.53
C SER A 245 -6.13 42.20 -9.02
N GLN A 246 -6.66 43.31 -8.47
CA GLN A 246 -7.25 43.39 -7.14
C GLN A 246 -8.53 42.53 -7.06
N CYS A 247 -8.42 41.21 -7.10
CA CYS A 247 -9.54 40.31 -6.90
C CYS A 247 -9.48 39.74 -5.49
N GLU A 248 -10.31 40.30 -4.60
CA GLU A 248 -10.63 39.71 -3.30
C GLU A 248 -11.84 38.77 -3.49
N GLU A 249 -11.61 37.45 -3.45
CA GLU A 249 -12.68 36.44 -3.54
C GLU A 249 -13.18 36.08 -2.13
N LYS A 250 -14.48 36.24 -1.88
CA LYS A 250 -15.09 35.76 -0.63
C LYS A 250 -15.32 34.26 -0.71
N VAL A 251 -14.50 33.49 0.00
CA VAL A 251 -14.52 32.02 0.01
C VAL A 251 -15.64 31.48 0.90
N LYS A 252 -15.83 32.09 2.06
CA LYS A 252 -16.82 31.63 3.05
C LYS A 252 -17.28 32.78 3.94
N SER A 253 -18.54 32.72 4.38
CA SER A 253 -19.10 33.60 5.41
C SER A 253 -19.63 32.75 6.55
N VAL A 254 -19.35 33.14 7.78
CA VAL A 254 -19.82 32.46 8.99
C VAL A 254 -20.35 33.49 9.98
N TYR A 255 -21.43 33.13 10.65
CA TYR A 255 -22.01 33.90 11.73
C TYR A 255 -21.83 33.13 13.04
N LEU A 256 -21.13 33.73 14.00
CA LEU A 256 -20.92 33.17 15.33
C LEU A 256 -21.69 33.97 16.36
N LYS A 257 -22.66 33.35 17.02
CA LYS A 257 -23.39 33.96 18.12
C LYS A 257 -22.49 33.99 19.36
N VAL A 258 -22.47 35.12 20.07
CA VAL A 258 -21.71 35.24 21.32
C VAL A 258 -22.58 34.74 22.47
N GLU A 259 -22.21 33.61 23.08
CA GLU A 259 -22.89 33.08 24.27
C GLU A 259 -22.31 33.65 25.57
N ASN A 260 -21.01 33.95 25.59
CA ASN A 260 -20.31 34.49 26.74
C ASN A 260 -19.33 35.60 26.31
N CYS A 261 -19.65 36.84 26.67
CA CYS A 261 -18.89 38.02 26.29
C CYS A 261 -17.60 38.23 27.10
N THR A 262 -17.24 37.32 28.00
CA THR A 262 -16.01 37.40 28.82
C THR A 262 -14.87 36.54 28.30
N ARG A 263 -15.16 35.59 27.39
CA ARG A 263 -14.18 34.64 26.86
C ARG A 263 -13.89 34.93 25.39
N GLU A 264 -12.70 34.53 24.96
CA GLU A 264 -12.30 34.58 23.55
C GLU A 264 -13.20 33.66 22.72
N VAL A 265 -13.67 34.18 21.58
CA VAL A 265 -14.45 33.40 20.62
C VAL A 265 -13.48 32.83 19.60
N THR A 266 -13.60 31.53 19.32
CA THR A 266 -12.68 30.85 18.40
C THR A 266 -13.40 30.25 17.22
N TYR A 267 -12.79 30.34 16.04
CA TYR A 267 -13.28 29.76 14.79
C TYR A 267 -12.20 28.93 14.12
N ASP A 268 -12.49 27.65 13.89
CA ASP A 268 -11.57 26.75 13.20
C ASP A 268 -11.90 26.67 11.71
N HIS A 269 -10.87 26.91 10.88
CA HIS A 269 -10.93 26.81 9.44
C HIS A 269 -9.94 25.75 8.95
N SER A 270 -10.41 24.72 8.25
CA SER A 270 -9.53 23.64 7.77
C SER A 270 -8.56 24.13 6.69
N LEU A 271 -7.30 23.69 6.76
CA LEU A 271 -6.23 24.02 5.80
C LEU A 271 -6.27 23.18 4.52
N LEU A 272 -7.33 22.37 4.31
CA LEU A 272 -7.54 21.54 3.11
C LEU A 272 -7.97 22.38 1.90
N ILE A 273 -7.28 23.49 1.66
CA ILE A 273 -7.67 24.52 0.69
C ILE A 273 -6.55 24.68 -0.33
N LYS A 274 -6.93 25.06 -1.55
CA LYS A 274 -6.02 25.43 -2.64
C LYS A 274 -4.97 26.43 -2.12
N ALA A 275 -3.74 26.32 -2.64
CA ALA A 275 -2.69 27.30 -2.38
C ALA A 275 -3.18 28.72 -2.66
N GLY A 276 -2.72 29.69 -1.86
CA GLY A 276 -3.08 31.10 -2.05
C GLY A 276 -2.93 31.92 -0.78
N SER A 277 -3.21 33.21 -0.89
CA SER A 277 -3.16 34.15 0.24
C SER A 277 -4.55 34.35 0.84
N TYR A 278 -4.70 34.01 2.12
CA TYR A 278 -5.96 34.06 2.85
C TYR A 278 -5.92 35.08 3.98
N TYR A 279 -7.05 35.73 4.26
CA TYR A 279 -7.22 36.58 5.44
C TYR A 279 -8.67 36.54 5.91
N PHE A 280 -8.87 36.89 7.17
CA PHE A 280 -10.18 36.94 7.80
C PHE A 280 -10.61 38.39 7.95
N VAL A 281 -11.88 38.65 7.64
CA VAL A 281 -12.54 39.92 7.92
C VAL A 281 -13.58 39.65 8.99
N VAL A 282 -13.40 40.25 10.17
CA VAL A 282 -14.30 40.07 11.31
C VAL A 282 -15.08 41.34 11.55
N LYS A 283 -16.40 41.22 11.59
CA LYS A 283 -17.34 42.32 11.82
C LYS A 283 -18.21 41.98 13.03
N PRO A 284 -18.20 42.80 14.11
CA PRO A 284 -19.14 42.64 15.21
C PRO A 284 -20.56 42.94 14.72
N ILE A 285 -21.56 42.33 15.34
CA ILE A 285 -22.98 42.53 15.03
C ILE A 285 -23.69 43.05 16.27
N HIS A 286 -24.26 44.25 16.15
CA HIS A 286 -25.11 44.88 17.14
C HIS A 286 -26.28 45.61 16.48
N GLU A 287 -27.29 46.00 17.26
CA GLU A 287 -28.55 46.54 16.73
C GLU A 287 -28.37 47.85 15.96
N MET A 288 -27.50 48.76 16.44
CA MET A 288 -27.25 50.05 15.77
C MET A 288 -26.69 49.88 14.34
N CYS A 289 -26.00 48.78 14.04
CA CYS A 289 -25.51 48.53 12.68
C CYS A 289 -26.57 48.11 11.67
N LYS A 290 -27.77 47.74 12.12
CA LYS A 290 -28.89 47.51 11.20
C LYS A 290 -29.46 48.84 10.67
N ASN A 291 -29.24 49.94 11.41
CA ASN A 291 -29.85 51.24 11.15
C ASN A 291 -28.92 52.22 10.40
N ASN A 292 -27.59 52.04 10.51
CA ASN A 292 -26.61 52.88 9.80
C ASN A 292 -26.38 52.42 8.36
N LEU A 293 -26.35 53.37 7.41
CA LEU A 293 -26.08 53.16 5.98
C LEU A 293 -24.68 52.57 5.71
N ASP A 294 -23.70 52.85 6.57
CA ASP A 294 -22.30 52.39 6.42
C ASP A 294 -21.98 51.06 7.15
N GLY A 295 -22.91 50.55 7.97
CA GLY A 295 -22.77 49.31 8.75
C GLY A 295 -21.64 49.32 9.80
N CYS A 296 -21.48 48.23 10.58
CA CYS A 296 -20.40 48.16 11.59
C CYS A 296 -19.02 48.17 10.94
N GLN A 297 -18.04 48.78 11.63
CA GLN A 297 -16.64 48.67 11.27
C GLN A 297 -16.14 47.22 11.37
N SER A 298 -15.19 46.85 10.51
CA SER A 298 -14.58 45.52 10.49
C SER A 298 -13.07 45.58 10.68
N VAL A 299 -12.49 44.45 11.11
CA VAL A 299 -11.05 44.25 11.21
C VAL A 299 -10.59 43.20 10.20
N LYS A 300 -9.50 43.50 9.50
CA LYS A 300 -8.82 42.54 8.62
C LYS A 300 -7.64 41.92 9.39
N SER A 301 -7.51 40.60 9.34
CA SER A 301 -6.31 39.92 9.83
C SER A 301 -5.13 40.14 8.88
N PRO A 302 -3.89 39.81 9.31
CA PRO A 302 -2.78 39.64 8.38
C PRO A 302 -3.13 38.62 7.28
N LYS A 303 -2.52 38.81 6.12
CA LYS A 303 -2.58 37.85 5.02
C LYS A 303 -1.66 36.68 5.31
N ILE A 304 -2.17 35.46 5.16
CA ILE A 304 -1.45 34.22 5.39
C ILE A 304 -1.30 33.52 4.04
N VAL A 305 -0.06 33.30 3.61
CA VAL A 305 0.23 32.58 2.37
C VAL A 305 0.28 31.09 2.67
N ILE A 306 -0.69 30.34 2.14
CA ILE A 306 -0.66 28.88 2.13
C ILE A 306 0.06 28.46 0.87
N ILE A 307 1.29 27.99 1.02
CA ILE A 307 2.05 27.35 -0.06
C ILE A 307 1.52 25.93 -0.16
N GLY A 308 0.88 25.60 -1.28
CA GLY A 308 0.43 24.24 -1.52
C GLY A 308 1.62 23.30 -1.55
N SER A 309 1.69 22.35 -0.63
CA SER A 309 2.55 21.18 -0.78
C SER A 309 1.90 20.25 -1.81
N GLU A 310 1.92 20.66 -3.08
CA GLU A 310 1.42 19.83 -4.19
C GLU A 310 2.11 18.46 -4.21
N THR A 311 3.33 18.37 -3.68
CA THR A 311 4.09 17.12 -3.60
C THR A 311 3.44 16.06 -2.71
N GLY A 312 2.78 16.42 -1.60
CA GLY A 312 2.23 15.43 -0.67
C GLY A 312 1.05 14.65 -1.25
N THR A 313 0.05 15.37 -1.76
CA THR A 313 -1.16 14.77 -2.33
C THR A 313 -0.91 14.15 -3.69
N ILE A 314 -0.07 14.77 -4.54
CA ILE A 314 0.31 14.18 -5.83
C ILE A 314 1.12 12.90 -5.62
N ASN A 315 2.06 12.86 -4.66
CA ASN A 315 2.80 11.63 -4.39
C ASN A 315 1.91 10.53 -3.82
N ILE A 316 0.93 10.86 -2.97
CA ILE A 316 -0.07 9.89 -2.48
C ILE A 316 -0.95 9.40 -3.64
N CYS A 317 -1.37 10.29 -4.55
CA CYS A 317 -2.13 9.92 -5.75
C CYS A 317 -1.30 9.08 -6.73
N ILE A 318 -0.03 9.42 -6.95
CA ILE A 318 0.87 8.61 -7.79
C ILE A 318 1.12 7.26 -7.14
N ALA A 319 1.34 7.20 -5.82
CA ALA A 319 1.51 5.95 -5.08
C ALA A 319 0.24 5.10 -5.11
N SER A 320 -0.94 5.71 -4.98
CA SER A 320 -2.22 4.99 -5.03
C SER A 320 -2.56 4.51 -6.45
N VAL A 321 -2.35 5.35 -7.46
CA VAL A 321 -2.56 4.98 -8.87
C VAL A 321 -1.55 3.92 -9.29
N SER A 322 -0.27 4.04 -8.93
CA SER A 322 0.74 3.02 -9.22
C SER A 322 0.46 1.71 -8.48
N ALA A 323 0.05 1.76 -7.20
CA ALA A 323 -0.39 0.57 -6.48
C ALA A 323 -1.63 -0.06 -7.12
N LEU A 324 -2.59 0.73 -7.61
CA LEU A 324 -3.78 0.24 -8.29
C LEU A 324 -3.43 -0.36 -9.66
N VAL A 325 -2.49 0.22 -10.40
CA VAL A 325 -1.95 -0.35 -11.64
C VAL A 325 -1.22 -1.67 -11.35
N VAL A 326 -0.39 -1.73 -10.32
CA VAL A 326 0.31 -2.97 -9.93
C VAL A 326 -0.67 -4.03 -9.44
N ALA A 327 -1.67 -3.66 -8.64
CA ALA A 327 -2.69 -4.57 -8.15
C ALA A 327 -3.59 -5.08 -9.29
N THR A 328 -3.95 -4.24 -10.26
CA THR A 328 -4.71 -4.66 -11.44
C THR A 328 -3.87 -5.52 -12.38
N LEU A 329 -2.59 -5.24 -12.57
CA LEU A 329 -1.67 -6.10 -13.32
C LEU A 329 -1.43 -7.44 -12.60
N PHE A 330 -1.34 -7.44 -11.27
CA PHE A 330 -1.20 -8.65 -10.47
C PHE A 330 -2.49 -9.47 -10.49
N ALA A 331 -3.65 -8.84 -10.32
CA ALA A 331 -4.95 -9.49 -10.46
C ALA A 331 -5.14 -10.03 -11.88
N TYR A 332 -4.77 -9.26 -12.91
CA TYR A 332 -4.77 -9.69 -14.30
C TYR A 332 -3.85 -10.88 -14.52
N TYR A 333 -2.64 -10.87 -13.93
CA TYR A 333 -1.71 -12.00 -13.97
C TYR A 333 -2.25 -13.23 -13.24
N VAL A 334 -2.87 -13.08 -12.07
CA VAL A 334 -3.49 -14.18 -11.31
C VAL A 334 -4.70 -14.73 -12.07
N VAL A 335 -5.51 -13.88 -12.67
CA VAL A 335 -6.62 -14.27 -13.55
C VAL A 335 -6.08 -14.95 -14.80
N LEU A 336 -5.03 -14.44 -15.46
CA LEU A 336 -4.37 -15.09 -16.59
C LEU A 336 -3.78 -16.44 -16.21
N ARG A 337 -3.22 -16.56 -15.01
CA ARG A 337 -2.66 -17.81 -14.48
C ARG A 337 -3.78 -18.78 -14.13
N ALA A 338 -4.90 -18.32 -13.59
CA ALA A 338 -6.08 -19.12 -13.34
C ALA A 338 -6.76 -19.55 -14.65
N VAL A 339 -6.93 -18.65 -15.61
CA VAL A 339 -7.44 -18.91 -16.96
C VAL A 339 -6.48 -19.83 -17.72
N ARG A 340 -5.15 -19.69 -17.61
CA ARG A 340 -4.20 -20.69 -18.13
C ARG A 340 -4.34 -22.04 -17.44
N ARG A 341 -4.65 -22.06 -16.14
CA ARG A 341 -4.80 -23.32 -15.38
C ARG A 341 -6.17 -24.00 -15.61
N TYR A 342 -7.21 -23.24 -15.95
CA TYR A 342 -8.59 -23.72 -16.10
C TYR A 342 -9.10 -23.74 -17.56
N TRP A 343 -8.67 -22.82 -18.43
CA TRP A 343 -9.09 -22.72 -19.84
C TRP A 343 -8.03 -23.19 -20.85
N CYS A 344 -6.72 -23.17 -20.54
CA CYS A 344 -5.72 -23.87 -21.37
C CYS A 344 -5.68 -25.38 -21.10
N LYS A 345 -6.82 -25.99 -20.76
CA LYS A 345 -7.00 -27.44 -20.86
C LYS A 345 -7.55 -27.88 -22.22
N GLU A 346 -8.00 -26.98 -23.09
CA GLU A 346 -8.68 -27.42 -24.32
C GLU A 346 -8.30 -26.73 -25.65
N TYR A 347 -7.53 -25.64 -25.66
CA TYR A 347 -7.07 -25.07 -26.95
C TYR A 347 -5.62 -24.60 -26.84
N GLY A 348 -4.72 -25.38 -27.43
CA GLY A 348 -3.28 -25.13 -27.47
C GLY A 348 -2.41 -26.24 -26.88
N GLN A 349 -2.79 -27.51 -27.03
CA GLN A 349 -1.81 -28.59 -26.96
C GLN A 349 -1.17 -28.70 -28.34
N GLU A 350 0.13 -28.41 -28.44
CA GLU A 350 0.97 -29.29 -29.24
C GLU A 350 0.61 -30.70 -28.79
N VAL A 351 -0.06 -31.46 -29.67
CA VAL A 351 -0.40 -32.85 -29.40
C VAL A 351 0.91 -33.50 -28.94
N PRO A 352 1.01 -34.00 -27.68
CA PRO A 352 2.24 -34.65 -27.27
C PRO A 352 2.53 -35.72 -28.31
N PRO A 353 3.77 -35.78 -28.86
CA PRO A 353 4.07 -36.69 -29.95
C PRO A 353 3.60 -38.09 -29.56
N PRO A 354 2.93 -38.81 -30.47
CA PRO A 354 2.33 -40.10 -30.14
C PRO A 354 3.38 -41.00 -29.50
N THR A 355 3.00 -41.71 -28.43
CA THR A 355 3.91 -42.65 -27.76
C THR A 355 4.46 -43.60 -28.81
N LYS A 356 5.79 -43.59 -28.98
CA LYS A 356 6.48 -44.51 -29.89
C LYS A 356 6.66 -45.86 -29.23
N VAL A 357 6.02 -46.89 -29.76
CA VAL A 357 5.98 -48.24 -29.18
C VAL A 357 6.58 -49.22 -30.16
N LEU A 358 7.62 -49.94 -29.77
CA LEU A 358 8.16 -51.05 -30.56
C LEU A 358 7.53 -52.37 -30.11
N VAL A 359 6.95 -53.12 -31.04
CA VAL A 359 6.37 -54.44 -30.78
C VAL A 359 7.30 -55.52 -31.31
N ILE A 360 7.78 -56.37 -30.42
CA ILE A 360 8.60 -57.55 -30.68
C ILE A 360 7.74 -58.77 -30.43
N TYR A 361 7.74 -59.74 -31.33
CA TYR A 361 7.03 -61.01 -31.13
C TYR A 361 7.79 -62.12 -31.85
N SER A 362 7.64 -63.35 -31.39
CA SER A 362 8.20 -64.49 -32.13
C SER A 362 7.28 -64.86 -33.29
N PRO A 363 7.75 -64.84 -34.54
CA PRO A 363 6.91 -65.17 -35.67
C PRO A 363 6.85 -66.69 -35.90
N ALA A 364 7.05 -67.52 -34.87
CA ALA A 364 7.05 -68.99 -34.99
C ALA A 364 5.67 -69.58 -35.35
N ASN A 365 4.59 -68.83 -35.14
CA ASN A 365 3.23 -69.25 -35.42
C ASN A 365 2.49 -68.18 -36.24
N ARG A 366 1.86 -68.59 -37.35
CA ARG A 366 1.14 -67.67 -38.25
C ARG A 366 -0.07 -67.00 -37.58
N LEU A 367 -0.91 -67.76 -36.87
CA LEU A 367 -2.08 -67.20 -36.17
C LEU A 367 -1.66 -66.21 -35.09
N HIS A 368 -0.50 -66.44 -34.47
CA HIS A 368 0.10 -65.49 -33.54
C HIS A 368 0.51 -64.18 -34.22
N ALA A 369 1.21 -64.26 -35.35
CA ALA A 369 1.58 -63.10 -36.14
C ALA A 369 0.36 -62.30 -36.62
N GLU A 370 -0.70 -62.97 -37.09
CA GLU A 370 -1.95 -62.33 -37.50
C GLU A 370 -2.61 -61.58 -36.32
N CYS A 371 -2.64 -62.19 -35.13
CA CYS A 371 -3.14 -61.51 -33.93
C CYS A 371 -2.30 -60.30 -33.53
N VAL A 372 -0.96 -60.39 -33.67
CA VAL A 372 -0.07 -59.25 -33.38
C VAL A 372 -0.30 -58.12 -34.38
N SER A 373 -0.45 -58.41 -35.67
CA SER A 373 -0.77 -57.41 -36.68
C SER A 373 -2.12 -56.71 -36.41
N SER A 374 -3.14 -57.49 -36.04
CA SER A 374 -4.46 -56.99 -35.65
C SER A 374 -4.39 -56.12 -34.37
N PHE A 375 -3.58 -56.53 -33.39
CA PHE A 375 -3.30 -55.77 -32.17
C PHE A 375 -2.61 -54.43 -32.46
N VAL A 376 -1.57 -54.43 -33.29
CA VAL A 376 -0.83 -53.23 -33.71
C VAL A 376 -1.77 -52.26 -34.45
N THR A 377 -2.56 -52.78 -35.38
CA THR A 377 -3.54 -52.00 -36.15
C THR A 377 -4.55 -51.32 -35.23
N TYR A 378 -5.04 -52.05 -34.24
CA TYR A 378 -5.96 -51.52 -33.24
C TYR A 378 -5.34 -50.40 -32.39
N LEU A 379 -4.11 -50.58 -31.89
CA LEU A 379 -3.40 -49.55 -31.13
C LEU A 379 -3.16 -48.27 -31.95
N ARG A 380 -2.75 -48.42 -33.21
CA ARG A 380 -2.55 -47.29 -34.14
C ARG A 380 -3.85 -46.52 -34.37
N SER A 381 -4.96 -47.22 -34.62
CA SER A 381 -6.21 -46.56 -35.01
C SER A 381 -7.00 -45.97 -33.85
N GLU A 382 -7.06 -46.65 -32.71
CA GLU A 382 -7.93 -46.24 -31.60
C GLU A 382 -7.21 -45.40 -30.55
N TYR A 383 -5.91 -45.61 -30.37
CA TYR A 383 -5.11 -44.88 -29.38
C TYR A 383 -4.11 -43.91 -30.01
N GLY A 384 -3.95 -43.94 -31.34
CA GLY A 384 -3.04 -43.04 -32.05
C GLY A 384 -1.57 -43.28 -31.68
N PHE A 385 -1.22 -44.46 -31.16
CA PHE A 385 0.17 -44.77 -30.85
C PHE A 385 0.98 -44.96 -32.14
N ASP A 386 2.21 -44.45 -32.13
CA ASP A 386 3.18 -44.69 -33.18
C ASP A 386 3.85 -46.04 -32.93
N VAL A 387 3.12 -47.10 -33.29
CA VAL A 387 3.56 -48.49 -33.08
C VAL A 387 4.44 -48.90 -34.25
N MET A 388 5.60 -49.50 -34.00
CA MET A 388 6.53 -50.04 -35.00
C MET A 388 6.60 -51.56 -34.83
N TYR A 389 6.47 -52.32 -35.92
CA TYR A 389 6.65 -53.78 -35.95
C TYR A 389 7.19 -54.26 -37.30
N ASP A 390 7.59 -55.52 -37.41
CA ASP A 390 8.38 -56.07 -38.52
C ASP A 390 7.78 -55.90 -39.92
N ASP A 391 6.45 -55.93 -40.10
CA ASP A 391 5.84 -55.67 -41.42
C ASP A 391 6.12 -54.25 -41.94
N ASP A 392 6.47 -53.29 -41.07
CA ASP A 392 6.80 -51.92 -41.49
C ASP A 392 8.17 -51.80 -42.16
N ILE A 393 9.04 -52.81 -42.06
CA ILE A 393 10.34 -52.85 -42.76
C ILE A 393 10.12 -52.66 -44.27
N SER A 394 9.10 -53.33 -44.82
CA SER A 394 8.72 -53.25 -46.24
C SER A 394 8.31 -51.85 -46.71
N LYS A 395 7.94 -50.97 -45.78
CA LYS A 395 7.51 -49.59 -46.05
C LYS A 395 8.65 -48.58 -45.93
N THR A 396 9.81 -49.00 -45.43
CA THR A 396 11.00 -48.14 -45.35
C THR A 396 11.67 -47.99 -46.72
N THR A 397 12.44 -46.93 -46.90
CA THR A 397 13.17 -46.66 -48.16
C THR A 397 14.32 -47.64 -48.40
N HIS A 398 14.91 -48.20 -47.34
CA HIS A 398 16.04 -49.12 -47.43
C HIS A 398 15.64 -50.60 -47.40
N GLY A 399 14.52 -50.96 -46.76
CA GLY A 399 14.04 -52.35 -46.66
C GLY A 399 14.94 -53.30 -45.86
N ASP A 400 16.04 -52.79 -45.30
CA ASP A 400 17.01 -53.55 -44.49
C ASP A 400 16.54 -53.72 -43.03
N PRO A 401 16.32 -54.97 -42.56
CA PRO A 401 15.93 -55.26 -41.19
C PRO A 401 16.95 -54.81 -40.13
N TYR A 402 18.25 -54.79 -40.44
CA TYR A 402 19.29 -54.38 -39.48
C TYR A 402 19.25 -52.88 -39.20
N ILE A 403 19.14 -52.08 -40.26
CA ILE A 403 19.04 -50.62 -40.15
C ILE A 403 17.71 -50.27 -39.46
N TRP A 404 16.61 -50.87 -39.89
CA TRP A 404 15.29 -50.63 -39.30
C TRP A 404 15.25 -50.98 -37.81
N ALA A 405 15.82 -52.13 -37.41
CA ALA A 405 15.82 -52.57 -36.02
C ALA A 405 16.58 -51.58 -35.11
N GLY A 406 17.68 -51.01 -35.60
CA GLY A 406 18.41 -49.96 -34.90
C GLY A 406 17.57 -48.69 -34.72
N GLU A 407 17.00 -48.17 -35.82
CA GLU A 407 16.17 -46.98 -35.80
C GLU A 407 14.92 -47.15 -34.91
N ALA A 408 14.21 -48.27 -35.07
CA ALA A 408 13.00 -48.54 -34.32
C ALA A 408 13.26 -48.62 -32.81
N LEU A 409 14.39 -49.23 -32.40
CA LEU A 409 14.78 -49.30 -30.98
C LEU A 409 15.26 -47.95 -30.44
N GLU A 410 15.96 -47.16 -31.25
CA GLU A 410 16.37 -45.80 -30.88
C GLU A 410 15.16 -44.90 -30.65
N PHE A 411 14.19 -44.91 -31.57
CA PHE A 411 12.99 -44.08 -31.51
C PHE A 411 11.95 -44.54 -30.50
N ALA A 412 11.89 -45.83 -30.18
CA ALA A 412 10.89 -46.37 -29.26
C ALA A 412 11.06 -45.80 -27.85
N SER A 413 9.96 -45.41 -27.21
CA SER A 413 9.93 -45.08 -25.78
C SER A 413 9.58 -46.30 -24.93
N HIS A 414 8.72 -47.16 -25.47
CA HIS A 414 8.25 -48.41 -24.85
C HIS A 414 8.53 -49.57 -25.79
N VAL A 415 8.89 -50.73 -25.22
CA VAL A 415 9.09 -51.99 -25.94
C VAL A 415 8.12 -53.02 -25.40
N ILE A 416 7.26 -53.54 -26.26
CA ILE A 416 6.30 -54.59 -25.95
C ILE A 416 6.82 -55.89 -26.57
N TYR A 417 7.12 -56.88 -25.73
CA TYR A 417 7.32 -58.24 -26.18
C TYR A 417 6.00 -59.02 -26.08
N VAL A 418 5.42 -59.42 -27.20
CA VAL A 418 4.22 -60.27 -27.22
C VAL A 418 4.66 -61.73 -27.14
N VAL A 419 4.20 -62.40 -26.09
CA VAL A 419 4.57 -63.79 -25.83
C VAL A 419 3.78 -64.72 -26.75
N GLY A 420 4.50 -65.53 -27.52
CA GLY A 420 3.91 -66.53 -28.41
C GLY A 420 3.38 -67.77 -27.69
N PRO A 421 2.72 -68.67 -28.42
CA PRO A 421 2.37 -69.99 -27.91
C PRO A 421 3.62 -70.90 -27.84
N ALA A 422 3.56 -71.99 -27.07
CA ALA A 422 4.66 -72.94 -26.91
C ALA A 422 4.87 -73.76 -28.20
N GLU A 423 6.11 -74.14 -28.51
CA GLU A 423 6.45 -74.83 -29.78
C GLU A 423 5.64 -76.11 -30.02
N ASN A 424 5.21 -76.79 -28.95
CA ASN A 424 4.41 -78.01 -28.97
C ASN A 424 2.90 -77.79 -29.24
N SER A 425 2.43 -76.53 -29.26
CA SER A 425 1.03 -76.17 -29.55
C SER A 425 0.78 -75.88 -31.03
N ASN A 426 1.81 -75.97 -31.86
CA ASN A 426 1.68 -75.99 -33.31
C ASN A 426 1.14 -77.36 -33.74
N LEU A 427 -0.18 -77.55 -33.65
CA LEU A 427 -0.85 -78.83 -33.93
C LEU A 427 -0.56 -79.39 -35.34
N TYR A 428 -0.22 -78.53 -36.29
CA TYR A 428 0.10 -78.91 -37.67
C TYR A 428 1.41 -78.22 -38.12
N ASN A 429 2.48 -79.01 -38.26
CA ASN A 429 3.70 -78.59 -38.97
C ASN A 429 3.47 -78.64 -40.50
N ASN A 430 2.32 -78.15 -40.97
CA ASN A 430 2.01 -78.10 -42.39
C ASN A 430 2.76 -76.94 -43.05
N ILE A 431 3.16 -77.12 -44.31
CA ILE A 431 3.89 -76.11 -45.10
C ILE A 431 3.09 -74.79 -45.19
N TYR A 432 1.76 -74.86 -45.05
CA TYR A 432 0.83 -73.72 -45.08
C TYR A 432 0.69 -72.95 -43.75
N ASP A 433 1.15 -73.52 -42.64
CA ASP A 433 1.12 -72.90 -41.30
C ASP A 433 2.41 -72.17 -40.96
N LYS A 434 3.44 -72.30 -41.82
CA LYS A 434 4.64 -71.47 -41.75
C LYS A 434 4.26 -70.04 -42.17
N PRO A 435 4.54 -69.04 -41.35
CA PRO A 435 4.22 -67.66 -41.70
C PRO A 435 5.04 -67.23 -42.92
N ILE A 436 4.38 -66.49 -43.81
CA ILE A 436 5.02 -65.84 -44.95
C ILE A 436 5.67 -64.56 -44.41
N ILE A 437 6.78 -64.71 -43.69
CA ILE A 437 7.52 -63.56 -43.15
C ILE A 437 8.52 -63.11 -44.21
N ALA A 438 8.43 -61.84 -44.62
CA ALA A 438 9.37 -61.26 -45.58
C ALA A 438 10.81 -61.16 -45.00
N HIS A 439 10.93 -61.05 -43.67
CA HIS A 439 12.20 -60.86 -42.97
C HIS A 439 12.33 -61.87 -41.83
N LYS A 440 13.31 -62.80 -41.92
CA LYS A 440 13.53 -63.82 -40.90
C LYS A 440 14.34 -63.28 -39.72
N ASP A 441 14.05 -63.80 -38.52
CA ASP A 441 14.82 -63.60 -37.29
C ASP A 441 14.93 -62.15 -36.78
N VAL A 442 14.01 -61.27 -37.19
CA VAL A 442 13.94 -59.87 -36.72
C VAL A 442 13.74 -59.80 -35.20
N ASP A 443 12.99 -60.74 -34.65
CA ASP A 443 12.76 -60.90 -33.21
C ASP A 443 14.06 -61.15 -32.44
N LYS A 444 14.91 -62.07 -32.92
CA LYS A 444 16.21 -62.36 -32.32
C LYS A 444 17.16 -61.18 -32.40
N LEU A 445 17.15 -60.48 -33.54
CA LEU A 445 17.94 -59.26 -33.73
C LEU A 445 17.53 -58.17 -32.72
N LEU A 446 16.23 -57.89 -32.62
CA LEU A 446 15.70 -56.88 -31.68
C LEU A 446 15.97 -57.25 -30.23
N LEU A 447 15.83 -58.52 -29.84
CA LEU A 447 16.16 -58.99 -28.50
C LEU A 447 17.67 -58.84 -28.19
N SER A 448 18.53 -59.17 -29.14
CA SER A 448 19.99 -58.97 -29.02
C SER A 448 20.34 -57.49 -28.83
N LEU A 449 19.73 -56.60 -29.62
CA LEU A 449 19.91 -55.16 -29.47
C LEU A 449 19.39 -54.67 -28.11
N LEU A 450 18.18 -55.11 -27.70
CA LEU A 450 17.58 -54.76 -26.41
C LEU A 450 18.47 -55.11 -25.22
N LYS A 451 19.13 -56.28 -25.27
CA LYS A 451 20.11 -56.72 -24.27
C LYS A 451 21.28 -55.75 -24.14
N GLN A 452 21.75 -55.18 -25.26
CA GLN A 452 22.82 -54.19 -25.27
C GLN A 452 22.34 -52.83 -24.73
N THR A 453 21.12 -52.42 -25.07
CA THR A 453 20.56 -51.10 -24.70
C THR A 453 20.24 -50.98 -23.21
N ARG A 454 20.08 -52.09 -22.47
CA ARG A 454 19.85 -52.07 -21.01
C ARG A 454 20.98 -51.44 -20.20
N VAL A 455 22.19 -51.34 -20.76
CA VAL A 455 23.36 -50.67 -20.13
C VAL A 455 23.44 -49.18 -20.51
N SER A 456 22.52 -48.69 -21.35
CA SER A 456 22.51 -47.31 -21.86
C SER A 456 21.98 -46.30 -20.84
N ARG A 457 22.35 -45.03 -21.03
CA ARG A 457 21.97 -43.87 -20.19
C ARG A 457 20.47 -43.55 -20.20
N CYS A 458 19.71 -44.04 -21.18
CA CYS A 458 18.26 -43.81 -21.32
C CYS A 458 17.51 -45.15 -21.31
N PRO A 459 17.03 -45.63 -20.16
CA PRO A 459 16.32 -46.90 -20.08
C PRO A 459 14.97 -46.81 -20.80
N LYS A 460 14.71 -47.78 -21.69
CA LYS A 460 13.39 -47.96 -22.34
C LYS A 460 12.44 -48.68 -21.38
N GLU A 461 11.15 -48.38 -21.44
CA GLU A 461 10.15 -49.11 -20.64
C GLU A 461 9.77 -50.41 -21.35
N ILE A 462 10.23 -51.54 -20.82
CA ILE A 462 10.03 -52.87 -21.42
C ILE A 462 8.90 -53.59 -20.70
N MET A 463 8.07 -54.32 -21.45
CA MET A 463 6.98 -55.13 -20.91
C MET A 463 6.69 -56.36 -21.76
N ASN A 464 6.22 -57.41 -21.09
CA ASN A 464 5.73 -58.65 -21.70
C ASN A 464 4.21 -58.64 -21.72
N VAL A 465 3.62 -58.88 -22.88
CA VAL A 465 2.17 -58.96 -23.08
C VAL A 465 1.79 -60.38 -23.44
N PHE A 466 0.91 -60.97 -22.64
CA PHE A 466 0.37 -62.31 -22.85
C PHE A 466 -1.03 -62.19 -23.47
N PHE A 467 -1.20 -62.83 -24.62
CA PHE A 467 -2.51 -63.11 -25.19
C PHE A 467 -3.14 -64.31 -24.48
N GLU A 468 -4.44 -64.54 -24.68
CA GLU A 468 -5.15 -65.62 -23.97
C GLU A 468 -4.67 -67.03 -24.29
N TYR A 469 -3.98 -67.20 -25.42
CA TYR A 469 -3.39 -68.47 -25.85
C TYR A 469 -1.87 -68.53 -25.63
N SER A 470 -1.26 -67.49 -25.06
CA SER A 470 0.18 -67.42 -24.84
C SER A 470 0.60 -68.35 -23.69
N ASN A 471 1.30 -69.44 -24.02
CA ASN A 471 1.91 -70.37 -23.07
C ASN A 471 3.40 -70.65 -23.38
N GLY A 472 3.99 -69.90 -24.30
CA GLY A 472 5.39 -70.02 -24.67
C GLY A 472 6.36 -69.40 -23.64
N PRO A 473 7.67 -69.69 -23.77
CA PRO A 473 8.67 -69.13 -22.88
C PRO A 473 8.88 -67.63 -23.13
N VAL A 474 9.08 -66.88 -22.04
CA VAL A 474 9.53 -65.48 -22.12
C VAL A 474 11.05 -65.45 -22.31
N PRO A 475 11.58 -64.69 -23.30
CA PRO A 475 13.01 -64.53 -23.52
C PRO A 475 13.74 -64.05 -22.26
N ILE A 476 15.01 -64.42 -22.13
CA ILE A 476 15.83 -64.05 -20.97
C ILE A 476 15.99 -62.53 -20.89
N GLU A 477 16.03 -61.88 -22.05
CA GLU A 477 16.18 -60.44 -22.23
C GLU A 477 15.03 -59.64 -21.62
N THR A 478 13.82 -60.20 -21.54
CA THR A 478 12.64 -59.50 -21.01
C THR A 478 12.02 -60.19 -19.79
N ARG A 479 12.56 -61.33 -19.33
CA ARG A 479 11.99 -62.17 -18.26
C ARG A 479 11.66 -61.43 -16.96
N HIS A 480 12.43 -60.41 -16.61
CA HIS A 480 12.27 -59.65 -15.36
C HIS A 480 11.44 -58.37 -15.52
N ASP A 481 10.92 -58.08 -16.71
CA ASP A 481 10.13 -56.90 -16.99
C ASP A 481 8.65 -57.08 -16.64
N LYS A 482 7.90 -55.97 -16.68
CA LYS A 482 6.47 -55.96 -16.31
C LYS A 482 5.68 -56.91 -17.19
N VAL A 483 4.70 -57.58 -16.59
CA VAL A 483 3.84 -58.55 -17.27
C VAL A 483 2.41 -58.02 -17.31
N PHE A 484 1.78 -58.07 -18.48
CA PHE A 484 0.38 -57.73 -18.67
C PHE A 484 -0.36 -58.87 -19.37
N PHE A 485 -1.52 -59.27 -18.84
CA PHE A 485 -2.43 -60.19 -19.53
C PHE A 485 -3.46 -59.38 -20.30
N LEU A 486 -3.40 -59.39 -21.63
CA LEU A 486 -3.99 -58.36 -22.49
C LEU A 486 -5.44 -57.97 -22.14
N LEU A 487 -6.35 -58.94 -22.02
CA LEU A 487 -7.76 -58.64 -21.74
C LEU A 487 -8.05 -58.34 -20.26
N LYS A 488 -7.29 -58.95 -19.34
CA LYS A 488 -7.47 -58.76 -17.89
C LYS A 488 -6.87 -57.44 -17.40
N ASP A 489 -5.70 -57.12 -17.91
CA ASP A 489 -4.91 -55.93 -17.57
C ASP A 489 -4.99 -54.86 -18.64
N TRP A 490 -5.98 -54.92 -19.55
CA TRP A 490 -6.14 -53.99 -20.67
C TRP A 490 -5.98 -52.53 -20.26
N GLN A 491 -6.74 -52.12 -19.25
CA GLN A 491 -6.71 -50.74 -18.75
C GLN A 491 -5.35 -50.38 -18.14
N LYS A 492 -4.67 -51.32 -17.48
CA LYS A 492 -3.35 -51.10 -16.89
C LYS A 492 -2.29 -50.97 -17.98
N LEU A 493 -2.36 -51.80 -19.03
CA LEU A 493 -1.46 -51.74 -20.19
C LEU A 493 -1.61 -50.39 -20.90
N ILE A 494 -2.84 -49.98 -21.21
CA ILE A 494 -3.09 -48.69 -21.88
C ILE A 494 -2.67 -47.51 -21.01
N ALA A 495 -2.98 -47.52 -19.71
CA ALA A 495 -2.53 -46.48 -18.80
C ALA A 495 -1.00 -46.41 -18.72
N HIS A 496 -0.32 -47.56 -18.82
CA HIS A 496 1.13 -47.62 -18.83
C HIS A 496 1.72 -46.99 -20.10
N LEU A 497 1.14 -47.29 -21.27
CA LEU A 497 1.57 -46.76 -22.57
C LEU A 497 1.21 -45.27 -22.79
N SER A 498 0.12 -44.80 -22.18
CA SER A 498 -0.44 -43.48 -22.50
C SER A 498 -0.06 -42.36 -21.53
N LYS A 499 0.53 -42.68 -20.36
CA LYS A 499 0.96 -41.78 -19.26
C LYS A 499 0.03 -40.61 -18.89
N ASN A 500 -1.19 -40.47 -19.43
CA ASN A 500 -2.22 -39.45 -19.15
C ASN A 500 -3.50 -39.54 -20.02
N LEU A 501 -3.67 -40.51 -20.93
CA LEU A 501 -4.94 -40.69 -21.65
C LEU A 501 -5.88 -41.59 -20.83
N LEU A 502 -7.04 -41.05 -20.44
CA LEU A 502 -8.15 -41.84 -19.90
C LEU A 502 -8.55 -42.91 -20.95
N PRO A 503 -8.62 -44.20 -20.60
CA PRO A 503 -9.05 -45.24 -21.54
C PRO A 503 -10.52 -44.99 -21.93
N LYS A 504 -10.73 -44.28 -23.05
CA LYS A 504 -12.04 -43.74 -23.41
C LYS A 504 -13.00 -44.78 -24.04
N LYS A 505 -12.57 -46.00 -24.36
CA LYS A 505 -13.44 -46.99 -25.02
C LYS A 505 -13.11 -48.43 -24.61
N GLN A 506 -14.15 -49.22 -24.31
CA GLN A 506 -14.05 -50.68 -24.21
C GLN A 506 -13.74 -51.24 -25.61
N ILE A 507 -12.80 -52.20 -25.71
CA ILE A 507 -12.34 -52.82 -26.98
C ILE A 507 -13.50 -53.23 -27.89
N MET A 508 -14.61 -53.71 -27.31
CA MET A 508 -15.82 -54.18 -28.00
C MET A 508 -16.61 -53.11 -28.78
N ARG A 509 -16.39 -51.82 -28.53
CA ARG A 509 -17.21 -50.74 -29.13
C ARG A 509 -16.78 -50.34 -30.54
N THR A 510 -15.56 -50.67 -30.93
CA THR A 510 -14.95 -50.24 -32.20
C THR A 510 -14.86 -51.41 -33.16
N GLU A 511 -15.09 -51.20 -34.46
CA GLU A 511 -15.05 -52.25 -35.49
C GLU A 511 -13.70 -52.99 -35.47
N LYS A 512 -12.58 -52.25 -35.46
CA LYS A 512 -11.23 -52.84 -35.37
C LYS A 512 -10.98 -53.59 -34.07
N GLY A 513 -11.55 -53.13 -32.97
CA GLY A 513 -11.48 -53.83 -31.69
C GLY A 513 -12.27 -55.13 -31.68
N ARG A 514 -13.40 -55.20 -32.40
CA ARG A 514 -14.13 -56.45 -32.62
C ARG A 514 -13.34 -57.40 -33.50
N CYS A 515 -12.79 -56.93 -34.63
CA CYS A 515 -11.91 -57.72 -35.49
C CYS A 515 -10.74 -58.32 -34.69
N PHE A 516 -10.08 -57.50 -33.86
CA PHE A 516 -9.00 -57.98 -32.99
C PHE A 516 -9.45 -59.07 -32.01
N LEU A 517 -10.61 -58.90 -31.36
CA LEU A 517 -11.14 -59.90 -30.44
C LEU A 517 -11.58 -61.19 -31.17
N ASP A 518 -12.10 -61.06 -32.38
CA ASP A 518 -12.47 -62.20 -33.23
C ASP A 518 -11.22 -63.00 -33.63
N ASP A 519 -10.14 -62.33 -34.05
CA ASP A 519 -8.85 -62.95 -34.36
C ASP A 519 -8.25 -63.65 -33.13
N LEU A 520 -8.27 -62.97 -31.97
CA LEU A 520 -7.81 -63.54 -30.70
C LEU A 520 -8.61 -64.78 -30.29
N SER A 521 -9.94 -64.74 -30.47
CA SER A 521 -10.83 -65.86 -30.16
C SER A 521 -10.62 -67.04 -31.12
N ARG A 522 -10.37 -66.76 -32.40
CA ARG A 522 -10.06 -67.76 -33.43
C ARG A 522 -8.74 -68.45 -33.12
N ALA A 523 -7.69 -67.67 -32.86
CA ALA A 523 -6.39 -68.20 -32.48
C ALA A 523 -6.46 -69.02 -31.19
N LYS A 524 -7.22 -68.56 -30.18
CA LYS A 524 -7.44 -69.33 -28.95
C LYS A 524 -8.09 -70.68 -29.20
N LYS A 525 -9.12 -70.76 -30.04
CA LYS A 525 -9.79 -72.03 -30.37
C LYS A 525 -8.86 -73.01 -31.06
N VAL A 526 -8.02 -72.53 -31.97
CA VAL A 526 -7.11 -73.38 -32.75
C VAL A 526 -5.88 -73.79 -31.94
N LEU A 527 -5.30 -72.87 -31.15
CA LEU A 527 -4.03 -73.09 -30.44
C LEU A 527 -4.20 -73.75 -29.06
N ASN A 528 -5.35 -73.57 -28.40
CA ASN A 528 -5.68 -74.29 -27.15
C ASN A 528 -6.48 -75.58 -27.39
N GLY A 529 -6.67 -75.99 -28.65
CA GLY A 529 -7.45 -77.15 -29.04
C GLY A 529 -6.87 -78.45 -28.49
N ARG A 530 -7.47 -78.95 -27.39
CA ARG A 530 -7.46 -80.38 -27.05
C ARG A 530 -8.35 -81.13 -28.05
N ASN A 531 -7.74 -82.03 -28.81
CA ASN A 531 -8.20 -83.37 -29.20
C ASN A 531 -9.65 -83.71 -29.62
N ASP A 532 -10.55 -82.80 -29.95
CA ASP A 532 -11.86 -83.20 -30.51
C ASP A 532 -12.10 -82.63 -31.92
N ASP A 533 -12.43 -83.56 -32.83
CA ASP A 533 -12.57 -83.43 -34.28
C ASP A 533 -13.31 -82.18 -34.76
N VAL A 534 -12.60 -81.32 -35.52
CA VAL A 534 -13.25 -80.32 -36.36
C VAL A 534 -13.45 -80.91 -37.76
N ILE A 535 -14.65 -81.42 -38.00
CA ILE A 535 -15.13 -81.81 -39.34
C ILE A 535 -15.15 -80.56 -40.23
N VAL A 536 -14.26 -80.52 -41.22
CA VAL A 536 -14.31 -79.52 -42.31
C VAL A 536 -15.47 -79.88 -43.23
N ARG A 537 -16.62 -79.20 -43.07
CA ARG A 537 -17.63 -79.11 -44.15
C ARG A 537 -17.19 -78.01 -45.13
N CYS A 538 -16.58 -78.42 -46.23
CA CYS A 538 -16.51 -77.59 -47.43
C CYS A 538 -17.88 -77.64 -48.12
N GLU A 539 -18.67 -76.58 -48.02
CA GLU A 539 -19.74 -76.33 -48.98
C GLU A 539 -19.20 -75.50 -50.15
N LYS A 540 -19.39 -76.08 -51.34
CA LYS A 540 -19.07 -75.55 -52.66
C LYS A 540 -19.95 -74.34 -53.02
N ASN A 541 -19.41 -73.51 -53.93
CA ASN A 541 -20.11 -72.70 -54.94
C ASN A 541 -20.72 -71.36 -54.44
N ILE A 542 -20.60 -70.19 -55.08
CA ILE A 542 -20.46 -69.80 -56.50
C ILE A 542 -19.82 -68.39 -56.63
N PHE A 543 -19.05 -68.20 -57.70
CA PHE A 543 -18.60 -66.99 -58.42
C PHE A 543 -19.08 -65.59 -57.99
N GLU A 544 -18.12 -64.66 -57.87
CA GLU A 544 -17.97 -63.60 -58.89
C GLU A 544 -16.56 -62.97 -58.86
N LYS A 545 -15.85 -63.10 -59.99
CA LYS A 545 -14.72 -62.26 -60.36
C LYS A 545 -15.28 -60.92 -60.86
N LYS A 546 -14.71 -59.81 -60.42
CA LYS A 546 -14.38 -58.69 -61.31
C LYS A 546 -13.22 -57.86 -60.76
N VAL A 547 -12.13 -57.91 -61.52
CA VAL A 547 -10.95 -57.03 -61.50
C VAL A 547 -11.26 -55.80 -62.37
N LEU A 548 -10.51 -54.72 -62.13
CA LEU A 548 -10.22 -53.50 -62.93
C LEU A 548 -10.66 -52.25 -62.16
N LEU A 549 -9.79 -51.32 -61.72
CA LEU A 549 -8.42 -50.92 -62.11
C LEU A 549 -7.49 -50.83 -60.91
#